data_AF-N1QZL8-F1
#
_entry.id   AF-N1QZL8-F1
#
_cell.length_a   1.000
_cell.length_b   1.000
_cell.length_c   1.000
_cell.angle_alpha   90.00
_cell.angle_beta   90.00
_cell.angle_gamma   90.00
#
_symmetry.space_group_name_H-M   'P 1'
#
loop_
_entity.id
_entity.type
_entity.pdbx_description
1 polymer ?
#
loop_
_entity_poly.entity_id
_entity_poly.type
_entity_poly.pdbx_seq_one_letter_code
_entity_poly.pdbx_strand_id
1 'polypeptide(L)'
;MAPRARVATYKVCWVGGCFSSDILKGMEVAVADGVDVLSLSLGGGTSDYYRDSIAVGAYSAMERGIFVPCSAGNAGPGSAWLTNGAPWITTVGAGTLDRDFPAYVTLGDGNKYNGVSLYNGKQLPTTPVPFIYAGNASNSSMGALCMTGTLIPAKVAGKIVLCDRGTNARVQKGFVVRDAGGAGMVLANTAANGEELVADAHILPGAGVGEKAGNAMRTYASSDPKPTANIVFAGTKVGIQPSPVVAAFSSRGPNTVTPGILKPDLIAPGVNILAAWSGSVGPSGIAGDDRRTSFNIISGTSMSCPHVSGLAALLRAAHQDWSPAAIRSALMTTAYAAYPNGDGLLDVATERAATPLDMGAGHVDPSKAVDPGLVYDLTAADYLDFLCAIEYEPAQIAALTKHSSDHCSPNARDGGGRGGRHGDQGVGGAVDAELQQGGREEELHRELRGGREAVGHQRVRPAGLVQRPPRGGQRDPGDVGLSERPPPGR
;
A
#
# COMPACT_ATOMS: atom_id res chain seq x y z
N MET A 1 -13.73 -5.88 -9.36
CA MET A 1 -13.26 -7.27 -9.15
C MET A 1 -14.38 -8.29 -9.17
N ALA A 2 -15.44 -8.18 -8.35
CA ALA A 2 -16.59 -9.10 -8.36
C ALA A 2 -17.89 -8.41 -8.82
N PRO A 3 -18.21 -8.35 -10.13
CA PRO A 3 -19.33 -7.54 -10.64
C PRO A 3 -20.72 -7.98 -10.21
N ARG A 4 -20.86 -9.24 -9.76
CA ARG A 4 -22.15 -9.83 -9.32
C ARG A 4 -22.27 -9.95 -7.80
N ALA A 5 -21.26 -9.53 -7.05
CA ALA A 5 -21.34 -9.51 -5.59
C ALA A 5 -22.43 -8.52 -5.14
N ARG A 6 -23.14 -8.87 -4.07
CA ARG A 6 -24.09 -7.96 -3.43
C ARG A 6 -23.32 -6.95 -2.59
N VAL A 7 -23.82 -5.71 -2.52
CA VAL A 7 -23.19 -4.64 -1.76
C VAL A 7 -24.14 -4.19 -0.66
N ALA A 8 -23.69 -4.28 0.59
CA ALA A 8 -24.30 -3.64 1.74
C ALA A 8 -23.42 -2.45 2.16
N THR A 9 -24.03 -1.28 2.42
CA THR A 9 -23.28 -0.06 2.74
C THR A 9 -23.58 0.40 4.15
N TYR A 10 -22.53 0.49 4.97
CA TYR A 10 -22.58 0.97 6.34
C TYR A 10 -21.81 2.29 6.42
N LYS A 11 -22.53 3.41 6.47
CA LYS A 11 -21.91 4.74 6.48
C LYS A 11 -21.41 5.08 7.89
N VAL A 12 -20.09 5.13 8.04
CA VAL A 12 -19.41 5.41 9.34
C VAL A 12 -18.51 6.66 9.29
N CYS A 13 -18.46 7.33 8.14
CA CYS A 13 -17.65 8.52 7.92
C CYS A 13 -18.51 9.70 7.51
N TRP A 14 -18.15 10.87 8.03
CA TRP A 14 -18.82 12.15 7.82
C TRP A 14 -17.77 13.22 7.46
N VAL A 15 -18.23 14.46 7.23
CA VAL A 15 -17.32 15.59 6.94
C VAL A 15 -16.28 15.80 8.05
N GLY A 16 -16.65 15.51 9.31
CA GLY A 16 -15.74 15.58 10.46
C GLY A 16 -14.80 14.37 10.64
N GLY A 17 -14.83 13.40 9.71
CA GLY A 17 -14.05 12.17 9.79
C GLY A 17 -14.88 10.94 10.14
N CYS A 18 -14.19 9.86 10.48
CA CYS A 18 -14.77 8.57 10.83
C CYS A 18 -14.53 8.33 12.33
N PHE A 19 -15.57 8.44 13.15
CA PHE A 19 -15.44 8.24 14.60
C PHE A 19 -15.32 6.75 14.93
N SER A 20 -14.45 6.39 15.88
CA SER A 20 -14.26 5.00 16.31
C SER A 20 -15.56 4.33 16.76
N SER A 21 -16.48 5.07 17.39
CA SER A 21 -17.80 4.57 17.79
C SER A 21 -18.66 4.19 16.57
N ASP A 22 -18.67 5.04 15.54
CA ASP A 22 -19.45 4.81 14.32
C ASP A 22 -18.88 3.63 13.54
N ILE A 23 -17.54 3.55 13.44
CA ILE A 23 -16.83 2.43 12.80
C ILE A 23 -17.20 1.12 13.49
N LEU A 24 -17.00 1.05 14.81
CA LEU A 24 -17.26 -0.18 15.55
C LEU A 24 -18.74 -0.58 15.44
N LYS A 25 -19.67 0.37 15.54
CA LYS A 25 -21.10 0.08 15.38
C LYS A 25 -21.45 -0.42 13.98
N GLY A 26 -20.86 0.19 12.94
CA GLY A 26 -21.06 -0.24 11.55
C GLY A 26 -20.54 -1.66 11.31
N MET A 27 -19.38 -2.00 11.86
CA MET A 27 -18.83 -3.35 11.80
C MET A 27 -19.72 -4.36 12.53
N GLU A 28 -20.19 -4.04 13.73
CA GLU A 28 -21.10 -4.91 14.49
C GLU A 28 -22.39 -5.23 13.74
N VAL A 29 -23.01 -4.22 13.11
CA VAL A 29 -24.22 -4.43 12.30
C VAL A 29 -23.90 -5.26 11.06
N ALA A 30 -22.80 -4.98 10.35
CA ALA A 30 -22.41 -5.75 9.19
C ALA A 30 -22.15 -7.23 9.51
N VAL A 31 -21.52 -7.49 10.65
CA VAL A 31 -21.29 -8.85 11.16
C VAL A 31 -22.61 -9.55 11.52
N ALA A 32 -23.56 -8.83 12.12
CA ALA A 32 -24.88 -9.36 12.44
C ALA A 32 -25.73 -9.65 11.18
N ASP A 33 -25.60 -8.82 10.15
CA ASP A 33 -26.26 -9.00 8.85
C ASP A 33 -25.65 -10.16 8.03
N GLY A 34 -24.53 -10.74 8.47
CA GLY A 34 -23.92 -11.92 7.87
C GLY A 34 -23.18 -11.65 6.56
N VAL A 35 -22.50 -10.51 6.44
CA VAL A 35 -21.70 -10.20 5.24
C VAL A 35 -20.54 -11.18 5.06
N ASP A 36 -20.16 -11.46 3.81
CA ASP A 36 -19.04 -12.36 3.51
C ASP A 36 -17.65 -11.71 3.65
N VAL A 37 -17.58 -10.42 3.31
CA VAL A 37 -16.35 -9.62 3.26
C VAL A 37 -16.66 -8.22 3.77
N LEU A 38 -15.81 -7.70 4.64
CA LEU A 38 -15.93 -6.37 5.22
C LEU A 38 -14.80 -5.47 4.69
N SER A 39 -15.07 -4.63 3.69
CA SER A 39 -14.07 -3.77 3.05
C SER A 39 -13.87 -2.45 3.80
N LEU A 40 -12.69 -2.22 4.40
CA LEU A 40 -12.40 -0.98 5.13
C LEU A 40 -11.24 -0.19 4.53
N SER A 41 -11.60 0.78 3.71
CA SER A 41 -10.68 1.79 3.19
C SER A 41 -10.46 2.95 4.18
N LEU A 42 -10.32 2.63 5.47
CA LEU A 42 -10.13 3.56 6.59
C LEU A 42 -9.08 3.02 7.56
N GLY A 43 -8.53 3.90 8.40
CA GLY A 43 -7.49 3.59 9.37
C GLY A 43 -7.29 4.74 10.34
N GLY A 44 -6.87 4.42 11.56
CA GLY A 44 -6.51 5.39 12.59
C GLY A 44 -5.00 5.44 12.83
N GLY A 45 -4.57 6.20 13.82
CA GLY A 45 -3.20 6.08 14.34
C GLY A 45 -2.94 4.71 14.95
N THR A 46 -1.69 4.32 15.08
CA THR A 46 -1.34 3.01 15.64
C THR A 46 -1.50 2.98 17.16
N SER A 47 -2.23 1.99 17.66
CA SER A 47 -2.38 1.68 19.08
C SER A 47 -2.36 0.16 19.29
N ASP A 48 -2.23 -0.29 20.53
CA ASP A 48 -2.45 -1.70 20.87
C ASP A 48 -3.80 -2.20 20.33
N TYR A 49 -3.84 -3.49 19.97
CA TYR A 49 -4.99 -4.06 19.27
C TYR A 49 -6.29 -3.97 20.07
N TYR A 50 -6.23 -4.05 21.42
CA TYR A 50 -7.41 -3.94 22.28
C TYR A 50 -7.96 -2.49 22.40
N ARG A 51 -7.21 -1.50 21.92
CA ARG A 51 -7.62 -0.07 21.91
C ARG A 51 -7.98 0.42 20.51
N ASP A 52 -7.66 -0.37 19.48
CA ASP A 52 -7.99 -0.07 18.10
C ASP A 52 -9.39 -0.63 17.75
N SER A 53 -10.36 0.27 17.55
CA SER A 53 -11.73 -0.11 17.20
C SER A 53 -11.85 -0.96 15.94
N ILE A 54 -10.95 -0.76 14.96
CA ILE A 54 -10.92 -1.56 13.73
C ILE A 54 -10.38 -2.94 14.04
N ALA A 55 -9.31 -3.05 14.84
CA ALA A 55 -8.77 -4.35 15.24
C ALA A 55 -9.79 -5.16 16.05
N VAL A 56 -10.47 -4.54 17.01
CA VAL A 56 -11.54 -5.17 17.82
C VAL A 56 -12.70 -5.64 16.93
N GLY A 57 -13.24 -4.76 16.09
CA GLY A 57 -14.33 -5.13 15.18
C GLY A 57 -13.92 -6.21 14.16
N ALA A 58 -12.68 -6.15 13.67
CA ALA A 58 -12.16 -7.11 12.70
C ALA A 58 -11.95 -8.50 13.33
N TYR A 59 -11.59 -8.57 14.61
CA TYR A 59 -11.49 -9.84 15.32
C TYR A 59 -12.86 -10.52 15.40
N SER A 60 -13.89 -9.79 15.85
CA SER A 60 -15.27 -10.31 15.90
C SER A 60 -15.81 -10.73 14.52
N ALA A 61 -15.40 -10.04 13.46
CA ALA A 61 -15.75 -10.41 12.09
C ALA A 61 -15.03 -11.70 11.66
N MET A 62 -13.72 -11.78 11.87
CA MET A 62 -12.90 -12.95 11.54
C MET A 62 -13.37 -14.22 12.26
N GLU A 63 -13.73 -14.11 13.54
CA GLU A 63 -14.27 -15.22 14.33
C GLU A 63 -15.55 -15.82 13.73
N ARG A 64 -16.35 -14.98 13.05
CA ARG A 64 -17.55 -15.40 12.30
C ARG A 64 -17.25 -15.78 10.84
N GLY A 65 -15.98 -15.99 10.52
CA GLY A 65 -15.51 -16.35 9.19
C GLY A 65 -15.56 -15.21 8.18
N ILE A 66 -15.71 -13.95 8.58
CA ILE A 66 -15.81 -12.81 7.65
C ILE A 66 -14.40 -12.31 7.32
N PHE A 67 -14.09 -12.19 6.02
CA PHE A 67 -12.79 -11.71 5.57
C PHE A 67 -12.71 -10.17 5.67
N VAL A 68 -11.66 -9.65 6.30
CA VAL A 68 -11.52 -8.21 6.59
C VAL A 68 -10.25 -7.62 5.97
N PRO A 69 -10.31 -7.10 4.74
CA PRO A 69 -9.23 -6.33 4.16
C PRO A 69 -9.31 -4.86 4.59
N CYS A 70 -8.18 -4.32 5.00
CA CYS A 70 -8.04 -2.90 5.33
C CYS A 70 -6.92 -2.25 4.51
N SER A 71 -7.06 -0.96 4.20
CA SER A 71 -6.00 -0.18 3.56
C SER A 71 -4.80 0.00 4.50
N ALA A 72 -3.57 -0.11 4.00
CA ALA A 72 -2.35 0.06 4.83
C ALA A 72 -2.12 1.51 5.32
N GLY A 73 -2.70 2.50 4.62
CA GLY A 73 -2.47 3.93 4.87
C GLY A 73 -1.71 4.61 3.73
N ASN A 74 -1.70 5.94 3.74
CA ASN A 74 -1.10 6.77 2.68
C ASN A 74 0.01 7.71 3.21
N ALA A 75 0.71 7.29 4.26
CA ALA A 75 1.74 8.06 4.95
C ALA A 75 3.17 7.55 4.69
N GLY A 76 3.35 6.72 3.67
CA GLY A 76 4.68 6.35 3.17
C GLY A 76 5.44 7.55 2.59
N PRO A 77 6.72 7.38 2.23
CA PRO A 77 7.47 6.11 2.16
C PRO A 77 8.25 5.77 3.44
N GLY A 78 8.08 6.55 4.50
CA GLY A 78 8.77 6.30 5.77
C GLY A 78 8.46 4.90 6.32
N SER A 79 9.43 4.32 7.03
CA SER A 79 9.25 3.08 7.78
C SER A 79 8.27 3.29 8.95
N ALA A 80 7.51 2.25 9.29
CA ALA A 80 6.61 2.19 10.45
C ALA A 80 5.43 3.19 10.44
N TRP A 81 4.92 3.55 9.25
CA TRP A 81 3.74 4.42 9.07
C TRP A 81 2.45 3.68 8.68
N LEU A 82 2.54 2.35 8.61
CA LEU A 82 1.46 1.41 8.39
C LEU A 82 0.41 1.51 9.52
N THR A 83 -0.85 1.36 9.13
CA THR A 83 -2.01 1.24 10.02
C THR A 83 -2.71 -0.10 9.75
N ASN A 84 -3.68 -0.49 10.58
CA ASN A 84 -4.42 -1.75 10.41
C ASN A 84 -3.50 -2.99 10.44
N GLY A 85 -2.52 -3.00 11.35
CA GLY A 85 -1.49 -4.05 11.45
C GLY A 85 -1.91 -5.33 12.15
N ALA A 86 -3.14 -5.43 12.66
CA ALA A 86 -3.59 -6.59 13.43
C ALA A 86 -3.46 -7.92 12.64
N PRO A 87 -3.01 -9.03 13.26
CA PRO A 87 -2.73 -10.27 12.53
C PRO A 87 -3.94 -10.98 11.92
N TRP A 88 -5.18 -10.61 12.27
CA TRP A 88 -6.41 -11.12 11.65
C TRP A 88 -6.97 -10.22 10.55
N ILE A 89 -6.32 -9.07 10.28
CA ILE A 89 -6.64 -8.18 9.16
C ILE A 89 -5.77 -8.53 7.96
N THR A 90 -6.31 -8.41 6.74
CA THR A 90 -5.51 -8.37 5.51
C THR A 90 -5.22 -6.91 5.14
N THR A 91 -4.01 -6.45 5.43
CA THR A 91 -3.53 -5.09 5.23
C THR A 91 -2.98 -4.92 3.81
N VAL A 92 -3.58 -4.02 3.04
CA VAL A 92 -3.36 -3.89 1.60
C VAL A 92 -2.60 -2.60 1.28
N GLY A 93 -1.38 -2.74 0.75
CA GLY A 93 -0.62 -1.63 0.19
C GLY A 93 -1.07 -1.27 -1.24
N ALA A 94 -0.52 -0.20 -1.81
CA ALA A 94 -0.90 0.30 -3.13
C ALA A 94 0.23 0.12 -4.16
N GLY A 95 -0.08 -0.58 -5.24
CA GLY A 95 0.74 -0.64 -6.44
C GLY A 95 0.13 0.15 -7.60
N THR A 96 0.96 0.51 -8.58
CA THR A 96 0.52 1.02 -9.87
C THR A 96 -0.04 -0.10 -10.75
N LEU A 97 -0.55 0.29 -11.91
CA LEU A 97 -0.97 -0.58 -13.01
C LEU A 97 -0.28 -0.09 -14.29
N ASP A 98 -0.39 -0.82 -15.39
CA ASP A 98 0.33 -0.52 -16.65
C ASP A 98 -0.32 0.62 -17.47
N ARG A 99 -1.27 1.35 -16.88
CA ARG A 99 -1.94 2.52 -17.47
C ARG A 99 -1.60 3.78 -16.71
N ASP A 100 -1.33 4.85 -17.46
CA ASP A 100 -1.08 6.17 -16.91
C ASP A 100 -1.69 7.28 -17.78
N PHE A 101 -1.54 8.53 -17.34
CA PHE A 101 -2.07 9.74 -17.98
C PHE A 101 -0.96 10.75 -18.24
N PRO A 102 -0.05 10.48 -19.20
CA PRO A 102 1.14 11.31 -19.37
C PRO A 102 0.82 12.75 -19.76
N ALA A 103 1.56 13.66 -19.15
CA ALA A 103 1.64 15.07 -19.53
C ALA A 103 3.12 15.45 -19.63
N TYR A 104 3.47 16.26 -20.62
CA TYR A 104 4.84 16.66 -20.86
C TYR A 104 5.00 18.15 -20.63
N VAL A 105 5.99 18.53 -19.83
CA VAL A 105 6.35 19.93 -19.61
C VAL A 105 7.61 20.22 -20.41
N THR A 106 7.56 21.19 -21.32
CA THR A 106 8.72 21.66 -22.08
C THR A 106 9.05 23.08 -21.66
N LEU A 107 10.28 23.32 -21.21
CA LEU A 107 10.78 24.63 -20.81
C LEU A 107 11.30 25.41 -22.02
N GLY A 108 11.45 26.73 -21.87
CA GLY A 108 11.92 27.63 -22.93
C GLY A 108 13.36 27.37 -23.41
N ASP A 109 14.16 26.69 -22.59
CA ASP A 109 15.51 26.20 -22.94
C ASP A 109 15.50 24.91 -23.78
N GLY A 110 14.31 24.35 -24.06
CA GLY A 110 14.11 23.12 -24.83
C GLY A 110 14.10 21.84 -23.99
N ASN A 111 14.42 21.90 -22.69
CA ASN A 111 14.38 20.73 -21.82
C ASN A 111 12.94 20.22 -21.66
N LYS A 112 12.76 18.90 -21.79
CA LYS A 112 11.46 18.22 -21.69
C LYS A 112 11.41 17.28 -20.51
N TYR A 113 10.35 17.36 -19.72
CA TYR A 113 10.13 16.57 -18.53
C TYR A 113 8.82 15.79 -18.62
N ASN A 114 8.87 14.56 -18.10
CA ASN A 114 7.70 13.70 -17.96
C ASN A 114 6.91 14.09 -16.70
N GLY A 115 5.59 14.01 -16.82
CA GLY A 115 4.65 14.24 -15.75
C GLY A 115 3.34 13.55 -16.03
N VAL A 116 2.34 13.83 -15.19
CA VAL A 116 1.00 13.24 -15.29
C VAL A 116 -0.10 14.28 -15.09
N SER A 117 -1.25 14.06 -15.72
CA SER A 117 -2.40 14.94 -15.56
C SER A 117 -3.70 14.26 -15.99
N LEU A 118 -4.78 14.53 -15.26
CA LEU A 118 -6.16 14.23 -15.70
C LEU A 118 -6.84 15.45 -16.33
N TYR A 119 -6.10 16.53 -16.59
CA TYR A 119 -6.67 17.72 -17.21
C TYR A 119 -7.13 17.43 -18.64
N ASN A 120 -8.41 17.69 -18.91
CA ASN A 120 -9.03 17.50 -20.22
C ASN A 120 -9.74 18.77 -20.73
N GLY A 121 -9.43 19.93 -20.14
CA GLY A 121 -10.04 21.20 -20.48
C GLY A 121 -9.34 21.94 -21.64
N LYS A 122 -9.51 23.27 -21.68
CA LYS A 122 -8.91 24.15 -22.69
C LYS A 122 -7.39 24.07 -22.63
N GLN A 123 -6.77 23.70 -23.75
CA GLN A 123 -5.31 23.61 -23.84
C GLN A 123 -4.66 24.99 -23.76
N LEU A 124 -3.39 25.00 -23.30
CA LEU A 124 -2.54 26.18 -23.43
C LEU A 124 -2.26 26.47 -24.91
N PRO A 125 -1.92 27.73 -25.26
CA PRO A 125 -1.41 28.04 -26.59
C PRO A 125 -0.21 27.17 -26.96
N THR A 126 0.00 26.92 -28.25
CA THR A 126 1.19 26.20 -28.74
C THR A 126 2.48 27.01 -28.54
N THR A 127 2.36 28.33 -28.39
CA THR A 127 3.48 29.24 -28.08
C THR A 127 3.88 29.14 -26.61
N PRO A 128 5.18 29.19 -26.27
CA PRO A 128 5.65 29.17 -24.87
C PRO A 128 4.98 30.27 -24.02
N VAL A 129 4.50 29.88 -22.84
CA VAL A 129 3.83 30.77 -21.89
C VAL A 129 4.84 31.17 -20.80
N PRO A 130 4.86 32.42 -20.31
CA PRO A 130 5.76 32.80 -19.22
C PRO A 130 5.62 31.86 -18.02
N PHE A 131 6.74 31.50 -17.42
CA PHE A 131 6.85 30.54 -16.32
C PHE A 131 7.38 31.23 -15.07
N ILE A 132 6.91 30.83 -13.89
CA ILE A 132 7.38 31.42 -12.62
C ILE A 132 7.32 30.42 -11.48
N TYR A 133 8.34 30.43 -10.62
CA TYR A 133 8.29 29.71 -9.36
C TYR A 133 7.46 30.48 -8.33
N ALA A 134 6.49 29.80 -7.71
CA ALA A 134 5.56 30.40 -6.76
C ALA A 134 6.25 31.07 -5.57
N GLY A 135 7.38 30.53 -5.11
CA GLY A 135 8.19 31.13 -4.04
C GLY A 135 8.66 32.56 -4.37
N ASN A 136 8.91 32.86 -5.65
CA ASN A 136 9.35 34.20 -6.10
C ASN A 136 8.16 35.15 -6.34
N ALA A 137 6.94 34.63 -6.27
CA ALA A 137 5.69 35.34 -6.50
C ALA A 137 4.88 35.57 -5.20
N SER A 138 5.51 35.47 -4.04
CA SER A 138 4.87 35.55 -2.72
C SER A 138 5.73 36.36 -1.74
N ASN A 139 5.07 36.95 -0.72
CA ASN A 139 5.73 37.56 0.44
C ASN A 139 5.70 36.64 1.69
N SER A 140 5.09 35.47 1.58
CA SER A 140 5.01 34.44 2.61
C SER A 140 5.98 33.29 2.34
N SER A 141 6.56 32.73 3.41
CA SER A 141 7.36 31.50 3.35
C SER A 141 6.57 30.29 2.83
N MET A 142 5.24 30.36 2.88
CA MET A 142 4.31 29.35 2.34
C MET A 142 3.95 29.59 0.86
N GLY A 143 4.59 30.56 0.21
CA GLY A 143 4.38 30.91 -1.20
C GLY A 143 4.63 29.78 -2.18
N ALA A 144 5.73 29.06 -1.98
CA ALA A 144 6.11 27.91 -2.80
C ALA A 144 5.00 26.85 -2.89
N LEU A 145 4.23 26.69 -1.81
CA LEU A 145 3.16 25.72 -1.72
C LEU A 145 1.85 26.19 -2.38
N CYS A 146 1.79 27.40 -2.95
CA CYS A 146 0.58 27.96 -3.55
C CYS A 146 -0.63 27.83 -2.60
N MET A 147 -0.42 28.19 -1.32
CA MET A 147 -1.50 28.24 -0.34
C MET A 147 -2.44 29.42 -0.60
N THR A 148 -3.69 29.29 -0.14
CA THR A 148 -4.69 30.35 -0.28
C THR A 148 -4.17 31.67 0.27
N GLY A 149 -4.20 32.72 -0.55
CA GLY A 149 -3.78 34.07 -0.19
C GLY A 149 -2.27 34.35 -0.25
N THR A 150 -1.42 33.41 -0.68
CA THR A 150 0.04 33.64 -0.70
C THR A 150 0.57 34.19 -2.03
N LEU A 151 -0.09 33.91 -3.15
CA LEU A 151 0.37 34.38 -4.47
C LEU A 151 0.00 35.84 -4.70
N ILE A 152 0.94 36.62 -5.23
CA ILE A 152 0.75 38.01 -5.66
C ILE A 152 0.19 38.01 -7.10
N PRO A 153 -1.08 38.41 -7.33
CA PRO A 153 -1.72 38.30 -8.65
C PRO A 153 -0.94 38.96 -9.78
N ALA A 154 -0.40 40.16 -9.55
CA ALA A 154 0.38 40.91 -10.53
C ALA A 154 1.65 40.16 -11.01
N LYS A 155 2.18 39.23 -10.21
CA LYS A 155 3.37 38.44 -10.58
C LYS A 155 3.02 37.16 -11.34
N VAL A 156 1.82 36.61 -11.15
CA VAL A 156 1.41 35.29 -11.67
C VAL A 156 0.39 35.36 -12.82
N ALA A 157 -0.29 36.49 -13.00
CA ALA A 157 -1.30 36.66 -14.04
C ALA A 157 -0.75 36.28 -15.44
N GLY A 158 -1.46 35.39 -16.15
CA GLY A 158 -1.09 34.91 -17.48
C GLY A 158 0.10 33.94 -17.54
N LYS A 159 0.63 33.49 -16.40
CA LYS A 159 1.82 32.62 -16.34
C LYS A 159 1.48 31.17 -15.95
N ILE A 160 2.36 30.25 -16.32
CA ILE A 160 2.40 28.92 -15.71
C ILE A 160 3.17 29.03 -14.39
N VAL A 161 2.54 28.61 -13.29
CA VAL A 161 3.12 28.70 -11.94
C VAL A 161 3.63 27.34 -11.49
N LEU A 162 4.91 27.26 -11.11
CA LEU A 162 5.50 26.09 -10.46
C LEU A 162 5.22 26.15 -8.96
N CYS A 163 4.42 25.20 -8.48
CA CYS A 163 4.05 25.03 -7.08
C CYS A 163 4.67 23.75 -6.51
N ASP A 164 5.12 23.79 -5.27
CA ASP A 164 5.63 22.62 -4.57
C ASP A 164 4.49 21.83 -3.92
N ARG A 165 4.58 20.51 -3.98
CA ARG A 165 3.69 19.58 -3.25
C ARG A 165 3.98 19.65 -1.75
N GLY A 166 2.92 19.58 -0.95
CA GLY A 166 2.99 19.55 0.50
C GLY A 166 1.87 20.34 1.18
N THR A 167 1.67 20.09 2.47
CA THR A 167 0.70 20.70 3.40
C THR A 167 -0.77 20.69 2.93
N ASN A 168 -1.11 21.48 1.91
CA ASN A 168 -2.45 21.56 1.36
C ASN A 168 -2.67 20.57 0.18
N ALA A 169 -3.93 20.31 -0.15
CA ALA A 169 -4.28 19.37 -1.20
C ALA A 169 -3.69 19.78 -2.55
N ARG A 170 -3.18 18.79 -3.31
CA ARG A 170 -2.53 18.98 -4.62
C ARG A 170 -3.41 19.78 -5.59
N VAL A 171 -4.66 19.37 -5.70
CA VAL A 171 -5.67 20.04 -6.54
C VAL A 171 -6.05 21.44 -6.06
N GLN A 172 -6.01 21.72 -4.74
CA GLN A 172 -6.33 23.05 -4.18
C GLN A 172 -5.35 24.12 -4.69
N LYS A 173 -4.07 23.77 -4.88
CA LYS A 173 -3.05 24.68 -5.42
C LYS A 173 -3.44 25.22 -6.79
N GLY A 174 -4.10 24.39 -7.61
CA GLY A 174 -4.65 24.80 -8.89
C GLY A 174 -5.70 25.91 -8.74
N PHE A 175 -6.62 25.80 -7.78
CA PHE A 175 -7.61 26.86 -7.53
C PHE A 175 -6.93 28.18 -7.15
N VAL A 176 -5.92 28.14 -6.29
CA VAL A 176 -5.16 29.34 -5.88
C VAL A 176 -4.47 30.00 -7.08
N VAL A 177 -3.83 29.20 -7.95
CA VAL A 177 -3.18 29.71 -9.17
C VAL A 177 -4.21 30.32 -10.12
N ARG A 178 -5.35 29.65 -10.35
CA ARG A 178 -6.44 30.17 -11.21
C ARG A 178 -6.97 31.50 -10.68
N ASP A 179 -7.27 31.55 -9.39
CA ASP A 179 -7.91 32.72 -8.76
C ASP A 179 -6.95 33.92 -8.71
N ALA A 180 -5.64 33.68 -8.70
CA ALA A 180 -4.61 34.71 -8.85
C ALA A 180 -4.36 35.13 -10.32
N GLY A 181 -5.08 34.54 -11.29
CA GLY A 181 -5.01 34.86 -12.72
C GLY A 181 -3.97 34.05 -13.52
N GLY A 182 -3.40 32.99 -12.95
CA GLY A 182 -2.44 32.12 -13.63
C GLY A 182 -3.05 31.38 -14.84
N ALA A 183 -2.24 31.18 -15.87
CA ALA A 183 -2.63 30.46 -17.09
C ALA A 183 -2.49 28.94 -16.96
N GLY A 184 -1.55 28.48 -16.12
CA GLY A 184 -1.22 27.06 -15.97
C GLY A 184 -0.55 26.78 -14.62
N MET A 185 -0.40 25.50 -14.26
CA MET A 185 0.32 25.10 -13.05
C MET A 185 1.16 23.85 -13.28
N VAL A 186 2.40 23.86 -12.82
CA VAL A 186 3.18 22.63 -12.65
C VAL A 186 3.28 22.34 -11.16
N LEU A 187 2.88 21.15 -10.75
CA LEU A 187 3.00 20.69 -9.37
C LEU A 187 4.25 19.81 -9.25
N ALA A 188 5.27 20.33 -8.58
CA ALA A 188 6.51 19.60 -8.36
C ALA A 188 6.50 18.83 -7.04
N ASN A 189 6.86 17.55 -7.10
CA ASN A 189 7.21 16.82 -5.89
C ASN A 189 8.45 17.43 -5.21
N THR A 190 8.56 17.13 -3.92
CA THR A 190 9.72 17.42 -3.07
C THR A 190 10.33 16.10 -2.59
N ALA A 191 11.45 16.17 -1.85
CA ALA A 191 12.10 15.00 -1.24
C ALA A 191 11.15 14.11 -0.43
N ALA A 192 10.09 14.68 0.17
CA ALA A 192 9.10 13.91 0.92
C ALA A 192 8.24 12.97 0.04
N ASN A 193 8.21 13.17 -1.28
CA ASN A 193 7.39 12.41 -2.22
C ASN A 193 8.21 11.70 -3.30
N GLY A 194 9.47 12.08 -3.51
CA GLY A 194 10.36 11.48 -4.51
C GLY A 194 9.81 11.58 -5.94
N GLU A 195 9.99 10.51 -6.72
CA GLU A 195 9.59 10.46 -8.13
C GLU A 195 8.14 9.99 -8.36
N GLU A 196 7.35 9.85 -7.31
CA GLU A 196 5.97 9.37 -7.43
C GLU A 196 5.08 10.30 -8.26
N LEU A 197 4.52 9.79 -9.35
CA LEU A 197 3.55 10.50 -10.16
C LEU A 197 2.12 10.01 -9.86
N VAL A 198 1.26 10.93 -9.43
CA VAL A 198 -0.17 10.68 -9.26
C VAL A 198 -0.95 11.71 -10.08
N ALA A 199 -1.79 11.24 -10.99
CA ALA A 199 -2.52 12.10 -11.91
C ALA A 199 -3.67 12.81 -11.18
N ASP A 200 -3.67 14.15 -11.21
CA ASP A 200 -4.70 14.97 -10.55
C ASP A 200 -5.70 15.55 -11.56
N ALA A 201 -6.96 15.66 -11.12
CA ALA A 201 -8.02 16.37 -11.84
C ALA A 201 -7.86 17.89 -11.68
N HIS A 202 -6.79 18.46 -12.26
CA HIS A 202 -6.53 19.90 -12.19
C HIS A 202 -7.70 20.74 -12.73
N ILE A 203 -7.95 21.91 -12.14
CA ILE A 203 -9.02 22.84 -12.55
C ILE A 203 -8.62 23.75 -13.72
N LEU A 204 -7.32 23.90 -13.95
CA LEU A 204 -6.68 24.66 -15.02
C LEU A 204 -5.56 23.79 -15.65
N PRO A 205 -5.00 24.15 -16.82
CA PRO A 205 -3.95 23.35 -17.45
C PRO A 205 -2.78 23.10 -16.50
N GLY A 206 -2.61 21.85 -16.07
CA GLY A 206 -1.53 21.54 -15.15
C GLY A 206 -1.08 20.11 -15.15
N ALA A 207 0.15 19.91 -14.71
CA ALA A 207 0.81 18.60 -14.66
C ALA A 207 1.58 18.43 -13.35
N GLY A 208 1.51 17.23 -12.79
CA GLY A 208 2.39 16.80 -11.71
C GLY A 208 3.71 16.26 -12.25
N VAL A 209 4.84 16.59 -11.62
CA VAL A 209 6.18 16.11 -11.99
C VAL A 209 6.94 15.61 -10.75
N GLY A 210 7.88 14.68 -10.98
CA GLY A 210 8.75 14.10 -9.95
C GLY A 210 9.73 15.11 -9.36
N GLU A 211 10.44 14.72 -8.30
CA GLU A 211 11.35 15.59 -7.55
C GLU A 211 12.50 16.11 -8.43
N LYS A 212 13.17 15.23 -9.17
CA LYS A 212 14.29 15.58 -10.07
C LYS A 212 13.87 16.63 -11.09
N ALA A 213 12.73 16.43 -11.74
CA ALA A 213 12.16 17.39 -12.69
C ALA A 213 11.79 18.71 -12.00
N GLY A 214 11.15 18.65 -10.84
CA GLY A 214 10.82 19.83 -10.04
C GLY A 214 12.03 20.66 -9.65
N ASN A 215 13.12 20.02 -9.20
CA ASN A 215 14.38 20.66 -8.86
C ASN A 215 14.99 21.36 -10.08
N ALA A 216 15.02 20.70 -11.24
CA ALA A 216 15.52 21.30 -12.47
C ALA A 216 14.68 22.51 -12.91
N MET A 217 13.35 22.42 -12.81
CA MET A 217 12.45 23.54 -13.13
C MET A 217 12.60 24.72 -12.16
N ARG A 218 12.83 24.48 -10.86
CA ARG A 218 13.12 25.53 -9.87
C ARG A 218 14.41 26.28 -10.23
N THR A 219 15.44 25.55 -10.61
CA THR A 219 16.72 26.12 -11.07
C THR A 219 16.50 26.96 -12.33
N TYR A 220 15.83 26.40 -13.36
CA TYR A 220 15.53 27.11 -14.61
C TYR A 220 14.75 28.40 -14.38
N ALA A 221 13.68 28.36 -13.57
CA ALA A 221 12.84 29.51 -13.26
C ALA A 221 13.59 30.64 -12.54
N SER A 222 14.75 30.35 -11.96
CA SER A 222 15.60 31.32 -11.26
C SER A 222 16.77 31.81 -12.11
N SER A 223 17.24 31.02 -13.08
CA SER A 223 18.41 31.35 -13.92
C SER A 223 18.05 32.09 -15.21
N ASP A 224 16.90 31.80 -15.81
CA ASP A 224 16.47 32.44 -17.05
C ASP A 224 15.79 33.80 -16.74
N PRO A 225 16.18 34.90 -17.39
CA PRO A 225 15.57 36.21 -17.16
C PRO A 225 14.12 36.32 -17.67
N LYS A 226 13.70 35.43 -18.59
CA LYS A 226 12.35 35.35 -19.16
C LYS A 226 11.92 33.89 -19.31
N PRO A 227 11.77 33.16 -18.18
CA PRO A 227 11.49 31.74 -18.23
C PRO A 227 10.12 31.51 -18.87
N THR A 228 10.03 30.49 -19.73
CA THR A 228 8.77 30.07 -20.36
C THR A 228 8.60 28.56 -20.27
N ALA A 229 7.37 28.09 -20.40
CA ALA A 229 7.05 26.67 -20.44
C ALA A 229 5.81 26.40 -21.30
N ASN A 230 5.62 25.15 -21.68
CA ASN A 230 4.39 24.63 -22.27
C ASN A 230 4.04 23.28 -21.62
N ILE A 231 2.76 22.91 -21.62
CA ILE A 231 2.25 21.65 -21.10
C ILE A 231 1.43 20.95 -22.20
N VAL A 232 1.81 19.73 -22.54
CA VAL A 232 1.13 18.90 -23.54
C VAL A 232 0.53 17.66 -22.87
N PHE A 233 -0.76 17.43 -23.06
CA PHE A 233 -1.49 16.29 -22.49
C PHE A 233 -1.56 15.14 -23.50
N ALA A 234 -1.08 13.96 -23.13
CA ALA A 234 -1.05 12.78 -24.02
C ALA A 234 -2.25 11.84 -23.85
N GLY A 235 -3.18 12.18 -22.95
CA GLY A 235 -4.34 11.36 -22.62
C GLY A 235 -3.93 10.04 -21.95
N THR A 236 -4.79 9.03 -22.06
CA THR A 236 -4.54 7.71 -21.48
C THR A 236 -3.54 6.91 -22.32
N LYS A 237 -2.55 6.31 -21.64
CA LYS A 237 -1.61 5.35 -22.23
C LYS A 237 -1.65 4.05 -21.43
N VAL A 238 -1.47 2.93 -22.12
CA VAL A 238 -1.40 1.57 -21.55
C VAL A 238 -0.08 0.92 -21.96
N GLY A 239 0.33 -0.14 -21.27
CA GLY A 239 1.63 -0.79 -21.48
C GLY A 239 2.81 -0.01 -20.89
N ILE A 240 2.58 0.79 -19.85
CA ILE A 240 3.63 1.48 -19.10
C ILE A 240 4.47 0.44 -18.35
N GLN A 241 5.79 0.56 -18.44
CA GLN A 241 6.76 -0.32 -17.80
C GLN A 241 7.83 0.52 -17.07
N PRO A 242 8.38 0.04 -15.94
CA PRO A 242 7.98 -1.19 -15.25
C PRO A 242 6.61 -1.07 -14.57
N SER A 243 5.85 -2.17 -14.52
CA SER A 243 4.57 -2.21 -13.82
C SER A 243 4.30 -3.61 -13.24
N PRO A 244 3.78 -3.71 -11.99
CA PRO A 244 3.47 -2.61 -11.08
C PRO A 244 4.73 -2.09 -10.37
N VAL A 245 4.66 -0.85 -9.86
CA VAL A 245 5.60 -0.34 -8.84
C VAL A 245 4.84 0.01 -7.56
N VAL A 246 5.48 -0.12 -6.40
CA VAL A 246 4.91 0.29 -5.12
C VAL A 246 4.79 1.81 -5.10
N ALA A 247 3.63 2.33 -4.73
CA ALA A 247 3.41 3.76 -4.58
C ALA A 247 4.22 4.34 -3.42
N ALA A 248 4.78 5.54 -3.57
CA ALA A 248 5.55 6.17 -2.50
C ALA A 248 4.66 6.48 -1.30
N PHE A 249 3.41 6.92 -1.54
CA PHE A 249 2.47 7.19 -0.45
C PHE A 249 2.07 5.93 0.31
N SER A 250 2.19 4.72 -0.28
CA SER A 250 1.76 3.49 0.38
C SER A 250 2.52 3.32 1.68
N SER A 251 1.82 3.31 2.82
CA SER A 251 2.45 3.19 4.14
C SER A 251 3.24 1.88 4.25
N ARG A 252 4.41 1.95 4.90
CA ARG A 252 5.36 0.85 5.03
C ARG A 252 5.33 0.25 6.43
N GLY A 253 5.65 -1.04 6.52
CA GLY A 253 6.00 -1.68 7.78
C GLY A 253 7.30 -1.15 8.38
N PRO A 254 7.76 -1.72 9.51
CA PRO A 254 7.17 -2.85 10.20
C PRO A 254 5.87 -2.50 10.94
N ASN A 255 5.14 -3.53 11.34
CA ASN A 255 4.06 -3.41 12.31
C ASN A 255 4.65 -2.99 13.67
N THR A 256 4.25 -1.84 14.21
CA THR A 256 4.85 -1.32 15.45
C THR A 256 4.35 -2.00 16.71
N VAL A 257 3.22 -2.72 16.65
CA VAL A 257 2.66 -3.45 17.80
C VAL A 257 3.32 -4.82 17.91
N THR A 258 3.40 -5.55 16.80
CA THR A 258 4.12 -6.84 16.74
C THR A 258 5.05 -6.89 15.53
N PRO A 259 6.30 -6.38 15.65
CA PRO A 259 7.25 -6.28 14.53
C PRO A 259 7.61 -7.61 13.87
N GLY A 260 7.53 -8.72 14.61
CA GLY A 260 7.77 -10.06 14.07
C GLY A 260 6.72 -10.54 13.07
N ILE A 261 5.57 -9.86 12.96
CA ILE A 261 4.56 -10.15 11.93
C ILE A 261 4.66 -9.08 10.84
N LEU A 262 5.15 -9.51 9.67
CA LEU A 262 5.38 -8.60 8.55
C LEU A 262 4.09 -7.98 8.01
N LYS A 263 4.17 -6.70 7.65
CA LYS A 263 3.08 -5.92 7.06
C LYS A 263 3.64 -4.86 6.08
N PRO A 264 2.89 -4.46 5.03
CA PRO A 264 1.54 -4.94 4.66
C PRO A 264 1.56 -6.42 4.23
N ASP A 265 0.40 -7.06 4.11
CA ASP A 265 0.37 -8.48 3.71
C ASP A 265 0.64 -8.65 2.20
N LEU A 266 0.13 -7.71 1.39
CA LEU A 266 0.26 -7.70 -0.07
C LEU A 266 -0.06 -6.32 -0.64
N ILE A 267 0.21 -6.10 -1.93
CA ILE A 267 -0.22 -4.92 -2.68
C ILE A 267 -1.25 -5.26 -3.76
N ALA A 268 -2.10 -4.29 -4.07
CA ALA A 268 -3.05 -4.36 -5.17
C ALA A 268 -3.15 -2.99 -5.88
N PRO A 269 -3.82 -2.90 -7.04
CA PRO A 269 -3.92 -1.64 -7.79
C PRO A 269 -4.56 -0.53 -6.96
N GLY A 270 -3.79 0.51 -6.67
CA GLY A 270 -4.21 1.64 -5.83
C GLY A 270 -3.89 3.02 -6.41
N VAL A 271 -3.25 3.09 -7.58
CA VAL A 271 -2.86 4.35 -8.21
C VAL A 271 -3.67 4.59 -9.48
N ASN A 272 -4.24 5.79 -9.59
CA ASN A 272 -5.04 6.28 -10.70
C ASN A 272 -6.17 5.31 -11.05
N ILE A 273 -6.98 4.91 -10.07
CA ILE A 273 -8.08 3.96 -10.23
C ILE A 273 -9.36 4.69 -10.64
N LEU A 274 -9.98 4.24 -11.74
CA LEU A 274 -11.26 4.75 -12.22
C LEU A 274 -12.41 4.02 -11.50
N ALA A 275 -13.29 4.76 -10.82
CA ALA A 275 -14.46 4.20 -10.14
C ALA A 275 -15.67 5.14 -10.22
N ALA A 276 -16.84 4.64 -9.84
CA ALA A 276 -18.06 5.42 -9.78
C ALA A 276 -17.91 6.61 -8.81
N TRP A 277 -18.54 7.72 -9.16
CA TRP A 277 -18.51 8.97 -8.41
C TRP A 277 -19.92 9.54 -8.32
N SER A 278 -20.33 10.01 -7.15
CA SER A 278 -21.71 10.43 -6.89
C SER A 278 -22.16 11.65 -7.71
N GLY A 279 -21.20 12.44 -8.20
CA GLY A 279 -21.48 13.76 -8.78
C GLY A 279 -21.99 14.78 -7.74
N SER A 280 -21.98 14.48 -6.44
CA SER A 280 -22.34 15.49 -5.42
C SER A 280 -21.25 16.53 -5.22
N VAL A 281 -20.00 16.16 -5.52
CA VAL A 281 -18.81 17.02 -5.49
C VAL A 281 -18.03 16.85 -6.80
N GLY A 282 -17.26 17.87 -7.19
CA GLY A 282 -16.42 17.79 -8.39
C GLY A 282 -15.29 16.76 -8.26
N PRO A 283 -14.65 16.40 -9.39
CA PRO A 283 -13.61 15.36 -9.41
C PRO A 283 -12.37 15.73 -8.59
N SER A 284 -12.11 17.01 -8.34
CA SER A 284 -11.06 17.42 -7.38
C SER A 284 -11.45 17.25 -5.91
N GLY A 285 -12.74 17.04 -5.60
CA GLY A 285 -13.25 17.01 -4.22
C GLY A 285 -13.27 18.39 -3.51
N ILE A 286 -12.85 19.46 -4.18
CA ILE A 286 -12.86 20.83 -3.62
C ILE A 286 -14.23 21.48 -3.88
N ALA A 287 -14.76 22.20 -2.89
CA ALA A 287 -16.09 22.82 -2.97
C ALA A 287 -16.25 23.81 -4.15
N GLY A 288 -15.18 24.45 -4.60
CA GLY A 288 -15.18 25.36 -5.75
C GLY A 288 -15.06 24.69 -7.13
N ASP A 289 -15.07 23.36 -7.19
CA ASP A 289 -15.06 22.61 -8.44
C ASP A 289 -16.48 22.31 -8.92
N ASP A 290 -16.96 23.06 -9.90
CA ASP A 290 -18.31 22.91 -10.45
C ASP A 290 -18.44 21.76 -11.47
N ARG A 291 -17.34 21.10 -11.84
CA ARG A 291 -17.39 19.96 -12.78
C ARG A 291 -18.15 18.80 -12.15
N ARG A 292 -18.90 18.03 -12.96
CA ARG A 292 -19.67 16.88 -12.49
C ARG A 292 -19.40 15.69 -13.40
N THR A 293 -19.16 14.53 -12.80
CA THR A 293 -18.84 13.29 -13.51
C THR A 293 -19.39 12.11 -12.73
N SER A 294 -19.85 11.09 -13.46
CA SER A 294 -20.29 9.81 -12.88
C SER A 294 -19.13 8.88 -12.54
N PHE A 295 -17.92 9.20 -13.01
CA PHE A 295 -16.70 8.45 -12.73
C PHE A 295 -15.54 9.38 -12.40
N ASN A 296 -14.72 9.00 -11.43
CA ASN A 296 -13.53 9.74 -11.05
C ASN A 296 -12.31 8.82 -10.99
N ILE A 297 -11.13 9.41 -11.15
CA ILE A 297 -9.85 8.72 -11.04
C ILE A 297 -9.14 9.23 -9.81
N ILE A 298 -8.92 8.36 -8.84
CA ILE A 298 -8.26 8.70 -7.57
C ILE A 298 -7.25 7.61 -7.17
N SER A 299 -6.39 7.97 -6.22
CA SER A 299 -5.30 7.10 -5.74
C SER A 299 -5.32 6.99 -4.23
N GLY A 300 -4.88 5.84 -3.74
CA GLY A 300 -4.73 5.55 -2.32
C GLY A 300 -4.77 4.05 -2.06
N THR A 301 -4.27 3.62 -0.90
CA THR A 301 -4.52 2.27 -0.39
C THR A 301 -6.03 2.00 -0.17
N SER A 302 -6.81 3.07 -0.02
CA SER A 302 -8.28 3.06 -0.07
C SER A 302 -8.85 2.51 -1.39
N MET A 303 -8.10 2.55 -2.49
CA MET A 303 -8.50 1.98 -3.77
C MET A 303 -7.98 0.54 -3.94
N SER A 304 -6.86 0.18 -3.33
CA SER A 304 -6.33 -1.19 -3.37
C SER A 304 -7.12 -2.16 -2.46
N CYS A 305 -7.54 -1.71 -1.28
CA CYS A 305 -8.39 -2.48 -0.36
C CYS A 305 -9.66 -3.09 -1.03
N PRO A 306 -10.50 -2.33 -1.77
CA PRO A 306 -11.68 -2.89 -2.44
C PRO A 306 -11.35 -3.82 -3.61
N HIS A 307 -10.16 -3.72 -4.22
CA HIS A 307 -9.72 -4.75 -5.17
C HIS A 307 -9.57 -6.10 -4.47
N VAL A 308 -8.83 -6.14 -3.36
CA VAL A 308 -8.65 -7.36 -2.55
C VAL A 308 -9.97 -7.85 -1.96
N SER A 309 -10.87 -6.95 -1.57
CA SER A 309 -12.20 -7.30 -1.09
C SER A 309 -13.01 -8.06 -2.14
N GLY A 310 -13.01 -7.58 -3.39
CA GLY A 310 -13.69 -8.29 -4.46
C GLY A 310 -12.98 -9.58 -4.89
N LEU A 311 -11.65 -9.68 -4.72
CA LEU A 311 -10.95 -10.96 -4.91
C LEU A 311 -11.35 -11.98 -3.84
N ALA A 312 -11.40 -11.57 -2.57
CA ALA A 312 -11.85 -12.42 -1.48
C ALA A 312 -13.28 -12.91 -1.69
N ALA A 313 -14.19 -12.04 -2.19
CA ALA A 313 -15.55 -12.46 -2.52
C ALA A 313 -15.60 -13.52 -3.64
N LEU A 314 -14.72 -13.43 -4.64
CA LEU A 314 -14.60 -14.46 -5.69
C LEU A 314 -14.02 -15.77 -5.15
N LEU A 315 -12.98 -15.69 -4.32
CA LEU A 315 -12.39 -16.86 -3.69
C LEU A 315 -13.37 -17.58 -2.78
N ARG A 316 -14.16 -16.83 -1.99
CA ARG A 316 -15.19 -17.41 -1.14
C ARG A 316 -16.33 -18.07 -1.93
N ALA A 317 -16.65 -17.53 -3.11
CA ALA A 317 -17.61 -18.16 -4.01
C ALA A 317 -17.07 -19.48 -4.61
N ALA A 318 -15.76 -19.58 -4.85
CA ALA A 318 -15.11 -20.78 -5.37
C ALA A 318 -14.82 -21.83 -4.28
N HIS A 319 -14.53 -21.37 -3.05
CA HIS A 319 -14.15 -22.18 -1.88
C HIS A 319 -14.95 -21.72 -0.67
N GLN A 320 -16.17 -22.25 -0.55
CA GLN A 320 -17.14 -21.77 0.45
C GLN A 320 -16.77 -22.13 1.89
N ASP A 321 -15.92 -23.15 2.07
CA ASP A 321 -15.44 -23.67 3.35
C ASP A 321 -14.16 -22.99 3.83
N TRP A 322 -13.52 -22.16 2.99
CA TRP A 322 -12.29 -21.48 3.38
C TRP A 322 -12.51 -20.43 4.47
N SER A 323 -11.65 -20.47 5.48
CA SER A 323 -11.56 -19.44 6.50
C SER A 323 -11.03 -18.12 5.91
N PRO A 324 -11.20 -16.99 6.64
CA PRO A 324 -10.52 -15.75 6.31
C PRO A 324 -8.99 -15.89 6.18
N ALA A 325 -8.37 -16.72 7.02
CA ALA A 325 -6.94 -16.97 6.99
C ALA A 325 -6.52 -17.76 5.74
N ALA A 326 -7.30 -18.77 5.33
CA ALA A 326 -7.07 -19.51 4.10
C ALA A 326 -7.19 -18.61 2.86
N ILE A 327 -8.20 -17.74 2.81
CA ILE A 327 -8.35 -16.74 1.73
C ILE A 327 -7.15 -15.78 1.69
N ARG A 328 -6.72 -15.25 2.85
CA ARG A 328 -5.52 -14.41 2.94
C ARG A 328 -4.29 -15.17 2.46
N SER A 329 -4.10 -16.40 2.92
CA SER A 329 -2.96 -17.23 2.57
C SER A 329 -2.91 -17.47 1.06
N ALA A 330 -4.03 -17.84 0.44
CA ALA A 330 -4.10 -18.04 -1.01
C ALA A 330 -3.71 -16.78 -1.79
N LEU A 331 -4.17 -15.60 -1.36
CA LEU A 331 -3.80 -14.32 -1.97
C LEU A 331 -2.32 -14.00 -1.83
N MET A 332 -1.72 -14.28 -0.66
CA MET A 332 -0.32 -13.98 -0.37
C MET A 332 0.64 -14.96 -1.06
N THR A 333 0.42 -16.27 -0.92
CA THR A 333 1.35 -17.30 -1.43
C THR A 333 1.37 -17.39 -2.96
N THR A 334 0.36 -16.82 -3.62
CA THR A 334 0.26 -16.77 -5.09
C THR A 334 0.57 -15.41 -5.69
N ALA A 335 0.77 -14.39 -4.85
CA ALA A 335 1.21 -13.07 -5.28
C ALA A 335 2.59 -13.14 -5.98
N TYR A 336 2.85 -12.20 -6.89
CA TYR A 336 4.15 -12.08 -7.54
C TYR A 336 4.95 -10.91 -6.96
N ALA A 337 6.22 -11.15 -6.65
CA ALA A 337 7.16 -10.19 -6.09
C ALA A 337 8.26 -9.74 -7.07
N ALA A 338 8.21 -10.25 -8.31
CA ALA A 338 9.17 -9.95 -9.36
C ALA A 338 8.46 -9.80 -10.72
N TYR A 339 9.07 -9.02 -11.61
CA TYR A 339 8.67 -8.93 -13.00
C TYR A 339 9.03 -10.22 -13.77
N PRO A 340 8.51 -10.41 -15.00
CA PRO A 340 8.81 -11.58 -15.81
C PRO A 340 10.31 -11.80 -16.11
N ASN A 341 11.13 -10.76 -16.04
CA ASN A 341 12.58 -10.84 -16.24
C ASN A 341 13.35 -11.30 -14.98
N GLY A 342 12.66 -11.50 -13.85
CA GLY A 342 13.24 -11.93 -12.57
C GLY A 342 13.66 -10.78 -11.64
N ASP A 343 13.63 -9.53 -12.10
CA ASP A 343 13.91 -8.38 -11.24
C ASP A 343 12.76 -8.17 -10.25
N GLY A 344 13.10 -7.82 -9.00
CA GLY A 344 12.10 -7.49 -7.98
C GLY A 344 11.23 -6.29 -8.37
N LEU A 345 9.99 -6.26 -7.89
CA LEU A 345 9.13 -5.08 -8.05
C LEU A 345 9.83 -3.85 -7.46
N LEU A 346 9.64 -2.68 -8.06
CA LEU A 346 10.31 -1.46 -7.61
C LEU A 346 9.46 -0.68 -6.62
N ASP A 347 10.13 0.00 -5.70
CA ASP A 347 9.57 1.09 -4.91
C ASP A 347 9.87 2.43 -5.60
N VAL A 348 8.82 3.16 -5.99
CA VAL A 348 8.98 4.44 -6.70
C VAL A 348 9.64 5.53 -5.84
N ALA A 349 9.58 5.42 -4.50
CA ALA A 349 10.20 6.41 -3.62
C ALA A 349 11.73 6.31 -3.61
N THR A 350 12.26 5.08 -3.70
CA THR A 350 13.70 4.79 -3.59
C THR A 350 14.35 4.41 -4.90
N GLU A 351 13.55 4.11 -5.94
CA GLU A 351 13.98 3.54 -7.22
C GLU A 351 14.75 2.21 -7.06
N ARG A 352 14.53 1.51 -5.94
CA ARG A 352 15.16 0.23 -5.61
C ARG A 352 14.11 -0.88 -5.59
N ALA A 353 14.57 -2.13 -5.51
CA ALA A 353 13.70 -3.28 -5.28
C ALA A 353 12.92 -3.10 -3.97
N ALA A 354 11.61 -3.26 -4.04
CA ALA A 354 10.69 -3.25 -2.92
C ALA A 354 10.98 -4.45 -2.01
N THR A 355 10.84 -4.22 -0.71
CA THR A 355 11.01 -5.22 0.34
C THR A 355 9.64 -5.74 0.80
N PRO A 356 9.59 -6.83 1.60
CA PRO A 356 8.35 -7.27 2.23
C PRO A 356 7.68 -6.19 3.11
N LEU A 357 8.44 -5.23 3.65
CA LEU A 357 7.86 -4.10 4.40
C LEU A 357 7.19 -3.06 3.51
N ASP A 358 7.43 -3.11 2.21
CA ASP A 358 6.84 -2.22 1.21
C ASP A 358 5.64 -2.86 0.52
N MET A 359 5.78 -4.14 0.15
CA MET A 359 4.81 -4.85 -0.69
C MET A 359 4.20 -6.12 -0.10
N GLY A 360 4.60 -6.52 1.11
CA GLY A 360 4.23 -7.80 1.67
C GLY A 360 4.71 -8.97 0.80
N ALA A 361 3.81 -9.91 0.54
CA ALA A 361 4.07 -11.04 -0.34
C ALA A 361 4.19 -10.66 -1.83
N GLY A 362 3.86 -9.43 -2.21
CA GLY A 362 3.91 -8.93 -3.58
C GLY A 362 2.54 -8.49 -4.08
N HIS A 363 2.42 -8.37 -5.41
CA HIS A 363 1.20 -7.93 -6.05
C HIS A 363 0.24 -9.11 -6.31
N VAL A 364 -1.05 -8.90 -6.03
CA VAL A 364 -2.08 -9.94 -6.18
C VAL A 364 -2.11 -10.55 -7.59
N ASP A 365 -2.23 -11.88 -7.64
CA ASP A 365 -2.50 -12.67 -8.86
C ASP A 365 -3.83 -13.42 -8.69
N PRO A 366 -4.95 -12.85 -9.18
CA PRO A 366 -6.27 -13.44 -9.01
C PRO A 366 -6.40 -14.86 -9.59
N SER A 367 -5.72 -15.13 -10.71
CA SER A 367 -5.87 -16.38 -11.45
C SER A 367 -5.21 -17.53 -10.69
N LYS A 368 -4.07 -17.28 -10.06
CA LYS A 368 -3.38 -18.29 -9.24
C LYS A 368 -4.03 -18.46 -7.87
N ALA A 369 -4.57 -17.39 -7.28
CA ALA A 369 -5.17 -17.44 -5.95
C ALA A 369 -6.38 -18.38 -5.83
N VAL A 370 -7.07 -18.67 -6.95
CA VAL A 370 -8.17 -19.65 -6.98
C VAL A 370 -7.68 -21.08 -6.73
N ASP A 371 -6.41 -21.39 -7.00
CA ASP A 371 -5.86 -22.73 -6.80
C ASP A 371 -4.42 -22.65 -6.28
N PRO A 372 -4.24 -22.29 -5.00
CA PRO A 372 -2.93 -22.04 -4.40
C PRO A 372 -2.15 -23.33 -4.11
N GLY A 373 -2.78 -24.50 -4.29
CA GLY A 373 -2.24 -25.79 -3.88
C GLY A 373 -2.33 -26.02 -2.37
N LEU A 374 -1.64 -25.19 -1.58
CA LEU A 374 -1.67 -25.23 -0.12
C LEU A 374 -2.01 -23.87 0.48
N VAL A 375 -2.61 -23.90 1.67
CA VAL A 375 -2.89 -22.71 2.47
C VAL A 375 -2.38 -22.87 3.90
N TYR A 376 -1.94 -21.75 4.48
CA TYR A 376 -1.70 -21.57 5.90
C TYR A 376 -3.01 -21.11 6.55
N ASP A 377 -3.71 -22.05 7.17
CA ASP A 377 -5.01 -21.80 7.78
C ASP A 377 -4.87 -21.51 9.27
N LEU A 378 -5.75 -20.68 9.82
CA LEU A 378 -5.77 -20.27 11.22
C LEU A 378 -7.21 -20.14 11.72
N THR A 379 -7.39 -20.41 13.00
CA THR A 379 -8.66 -20.32 13.74
C THR A 379 -8.65 -19.16 14.73
N ALA A 380 -9.82 -18.85 15.31
CA ALA A 380 -9.92 -17.86 16.38
C ALA A 380 -9.08 -18.24 17.62
N ALA A 381 -8.94 -19.54 17.90
CA ALA A 381 -8.12 -20.05 19.00
C ALA A 381 -6.63 -19.76 18.78
N ASP A 382 -6.12 -19.90 17.56
CA ASP A 382 -4.73 -19.55 17.24
C ASP A 382 -4.47 -18.06 17.52
N TYR A 383 -5.39 -17.18 17.15
CA TYR A 383 -5.27 -15.76 17.48
C TYR A 383 -5.38 -15.47 18.98
N LEU A 384 -6.15 -16.25 19.75
CA LEU A 384 -6.18 -16.14 21.21
C LEU A 384 -4.83 -16.53 21.82
N ASP A 385 -4.26 -17.64 21.36
CA ASP A 385 -2.95 -18.11 21.83
C ASP A 385 -1.86 -17.09 21.49
N PHE A 386 -1.93 -16.47 20.30
CA PHE A 386 -1.09 -15.33 19.93
C PHE A 386 -1.23 -14.16 20.92
N LEU A 387 -2.46 -13.78 21.29
CA LEU A 387 -2.70 -12.71 22.27
C LEU A 387 -2.13 -13.06 23.65
N CYS A 388 -2.23 -14.32 24.08
CA CYS A 388 -1.54 -14.79 25.30
C CYS A 388 0.00 -14.70 25.14
N ALA A 389 0.53 -15.04 23.96
CA ALA A 389 1.97 -15.09 23.70
C ALA A 389 2.63 -13.70 23.67
N ILE A 390 1.88 -12.66 23.32
CA ILE A 390 2.32 -11.25 23.42
C ILE A 390 2.00 -10.61 24.78
N GLU A 391 1.65 -11.43 25.78
CA GLU A 391 1.45 -11.03 27.17
C GLU A 391 0.31 -10.03 27.39
N TYR A 392 -0.78 -10.12 26.61
CA TYR A 392 -1.99 -9.34 26.90
C TYR A 392 -2.67 -9.88 28.16
N GLU A 393 -3.05 -8.97 29.07
CA GLU A 393 -3.77 -9.29 30.30
C GLU A 393 -5.20 -9.79 29.99
N PRO A 394 -5.80 -10.63 30.87
CA PRO A 394 -7.16 -11.15 30.65
C PRO A 394 -8.20 -10.07 30.36
N ALA A 395 -8.10 -8.90 31.01
CA ALA A 395 -8.99 -7.77 30.75
C ALA A 395 -8.80 -7.14 29.35
N GLN A 396 -7.57 -7.12 28.84
CA GLN A 396 -7.26 -6.63 27.50
C GLN A 396 -7.76 -7.60 26.43
N ILE A 397 -7.57 -8.90 26.65
CA ILE A 397 -8.10 -9.96 25.78
C ILE A 397 -9.63 -9.92 25.78
N ALA A 398 -10.26 -9.75 26.94
CA ALA A 398 -11.71 -9.62 27.03
C ALA A 398 -12.24 -8.36 26.31
N ALA A 399 -11.51 -7.24 26.37
CA ALA A 399 -11.87 -6.03 25.63
C ALA A 399 -11.82 -6.23 24.12
N LEU A 400 -10.90 -7.06 23.62
CA LEU A 400 -10.71 -7.33 22.20
C LEU A 400 -11.68 -8.40 21.66
N THR A 401 -11.80 -9.51 22.38
CA THR A 401 -12.52 -10.71 21.93
C THR A 401 -13.96 -10.74 22.40
N LYS A 402 -14.34 -9.87 23.36
CA LYS A 402 -15.64 -9.89 24.06
C LYS A 402 -15.91 -11.17 24.86
N HIS A 403 -14.89 -12.02 25.03
CA HIS A 403 -14.93 -13.26 25.81
C HIS A 403 -13.88 -13.22 26.92
N SER A 404 -14.24 -13.64 28.13
CA SER A 404 -13.26 -13.86 29.21
C SER A 404 -12.40 -15.06 28.84
N SER A 405 -11.09 -14.86 28.72
CA SER A 405 -10.14 -15.96 28.48
C SER A 405 -9.43 -16.33 29.78
N ASP A 406 -9.86 -17.44 30.38
CA ASP A 406 -9.09 -18.08 31.47
C ASP A 406 -7.92 -18.91 30.89
N HIS A 407 -7.85 -19.06 29.55
CA HIS A 407 -6.84 -19.85 28.83
C HIS A 407 -5.42 -19.32 29.00
N CYS A 408 -5.23 -18.01 29.19
CA CYS A 408 -3.89 -17.44 29.38
C CYS A 408 -3.35 -17.62 30.82
N SER A 409 -4.06 -18.33 31.70
CA SER A 409 -3.65 -18.52 33.10
C SER A 409 -2.33 -19.33 33.21
N PRO A 410 -1.42 -18.99 34.14
CA PRO A 410 -0.17 -19.73 34.34
C PRO A 410 -0.36 -21.24 34.56
N ASN A 411 -1.49 -21.65 35.15
CA ASN A 411 -1.81 -23.05 35.44
C ASN A 411 -2.27 -23.88 34.22
N ALA A 412 -2.56 -23.27 33.07
CA ALA A 412 -2.84 -24.00 31.83
C ALA A 412 -1.55 -24.54 31.17
N ARG A 413 -0.37 -24.07 31.61
CA ARG A 413 0.93 -24.46 31.06
C ARG A 413 1.43 -25.85 31.47
N ASP A 414 0.78 -26.51 32.44
CA ASP A 414 1.17 -27.83 32.95
C ASP A 414 0.23 -28.99 32.53
N GLY A 415 -0.77 -28.71 31.69
CA GLY A 415 -1.79 -29.66 31.27
C GLY A 415 -1.54 -30.34 29.92
N GLY A 416 -0.37 -30.97 29.72
CA GLY A 416 -0.15 -32.02 28.71
C GLY A 416 -0.46 -31.70 27.24
N GLY A 417 0.46 -31.04 26.53
CA GLY A 417 0.45 -30.96 25.06
C GLY A 417 1.48 -30.00 24.49
N ARG A 418 2.55 -30.53 23.88
CA ARG A 418 3.62 -29.87 23.09
C ARG A 418 3.87 -28.38 23.37
N GLY A 419 4.86 -28.09 24.22
CA GLY A 419 5.39 -26.74 24.39
C GLY A 419 6.10 -26.23 23.14
N GLY A 420 5.50 -25.25 22.46
CA GLY A 420 6.17 -24.37 21.52
C GLY A 420 6.81 -23.18 22.26
N ARG A 421 8.04 -22.80 21.87
CA ARG A 421 8.75 -21.64 22.42
C ARG A 421 8.18 -20.34 21.86
N HIS A 422 8.39 -19.25 22.61
CA HIS A 422 8.00 -17.88 22.30
C HIS A 422 8.23 -17.47 20.83
N GLY A 423 7.19 -16.92 20.20
CA GLY A 423 7.23 -16.29 18.86
C GLY A 423 6.70 -17.15 17.72
N ASP A 424 6.41 -18.43 17.97
CA ASP A 424 6.26 -19.42 16.92
C ASP A 424 4.80 -19.81 16.66
N GLN A 425 4.06 -18.93 15.97
CA GLN A 425 2.75 -19.27 15.43
C GLN A 425 2.72 -18.88 13.96
N GLY A 426 2.30 -19.84 13.12
CA GLY A 426 2.31 -19.76 11.67
C GLY A 426 1.38 -18.70 11.10
N VAL A 427 1.71 -17.43 11.29
CA VAL A 427 1.13 -16.35 10.52
C VAL A 427 1.60 -16.56 9.09
N GLY A 428 0.66 -16.64 8.14
CA GLY A 428 0.91 -16.98 6.73
C GLY A 428 1.73 -15.96 5.92
N GLY A 429 2.65 -15.22 6.55
CA GLY A 429 3.61 -14.32 5.92
C GLY A 429 4.77 -15.07 5.29
N ALA A 430 5.30 -14.58 4.17
CA ALA A 430 6.60 -15.01 3.68
C ALA A 430 7.66 -14.71 4.76
N VAL A 431 8.33 -15.75 5.29
CA VAL A 431 9.53 -15.68 6.13
C VAL A 431 9.46 -14.64 7.26
N ASP A 432 8.78 -14.98 8.36
CA ASP A 432 8.83 -14.21 9.60
C ASP A 432 10.15 -14.50 10.34
N ALA A 433 11.27 -13.99 9.85
CA ALA A 433 12.54 -14.02 10.57
C ALA A 433 12.88 -12.62 11.07
N GLU A 434 13.03 -12.46 12.38
CA GLU A 434 13.56 -11.24 12.96
C GLU A 434 15.06 -11.17 12.64
N LEU A 435 15.47 -10.24 11.79
CA LEU A 435 16.89 -9.90 11.64
C LEU A 435 17.33 -9.08 12.87
N GLN A 436 17.37 -9.72 14.06
CA GLN A 436 18.16 -9.20 15.16
C GLN A 436 19.63 -9.24 14.72
N GLN A 437 20.36 -8.13 14.89
CA GLN A 437 21.79 -7.99 14.57
C GLN A 437 22.73 -8.88 15.42
N GLY A 438 22.27 -10.04 15.89
CA GLY A 438 22.91 -10.89 16.86
C GLY A 438 22.90 -12.38 16.53
N GLY A 439 23.01 -12.79 15.26
CA GLY A 439 23.43 -14.15 14.87
C GLY A 439 22.71 -15.32 15.58
N ARG A 440 21.43 -15.18 15.92
CA ARG A 440 20.62 -16.27 16.48
C ARG A 440 19.97 -17.04 15.34
N GLU A 441 19.94 -18.37 15.48
CA GLU A 441 19.08 -19.22 14.67
C GLU A 441 17.64 -19.05 15.17
N GLU A 442 16.72 -18.79 14.24
CA GLU A 442 15.28 -18.78 14.50
C GLU A 442 14.66 -19.96 13.76
N GLU A 443 13.86 -20.75 14.48
CA GLU A 443 13.10 -21.87 13.94
C GLU A 443 11.62 -21.47 13.92
N LEU A 444 10.97 -21.67 12.77
CA LEU A 444 9.56 -21.34 12.56
C LEU A 444 8.79 -22.61 12.21
N HIS A 445 7.80 -22.97 13.03
CA HIS A 445 6.89 -24.07 12.79
C HIS A 445 5.67 -23.60 12.00
N ARG A 446 5.32 -24.35 10.95
CA ARG A 446 4.18 -24.04 10.09
C ARG A 446 3.40 -25.29 9.72
N GLU A 447 2.08 -25.21 9.79
CA GLU A 447 1.16 -26.24 9.31
C GLU A 447 0.54 -25.80 7.97
N LEU A 448 0.46 -26.74 7.03
CA LEU A 448 -0.10 -26.52 5.71
C LEU A 448 -1.30 -27.43 5.51
N ARG A 449 -2.40 -26.88 5.01
CA ARG A 449 -3.59 -27.65 4.61
C ARG A 449 -3.69 -27.72 3.10
N GLY A 450 -4.18 -28.85 2.60
CA GLY A 450 -4.49 -29.03 1.19
C GLY A 450 -5.59 -28.05 0.77
N GLY A 451 -5.31 -27.21 -0.23
CA GLY A 451 -6.32 -26.35 -0.86
C GLY A 451 -7.16 -27.08 -1.92
N ARG A 452 -7.00 -28.40 -2.05
CA ARG A 452 -7.71 -29.27 -2.99
C ARG A 452 -8.20 -30.54 -2.28
N GLU A 453 -9.22 -31.18 -2.83
CA GLU A 453 -9.61 -32.56 -2.48
C GLU A 453 -8.62 -33.62 -3.00
N ALA A 454 -7.70 -33.27 -3.90
CA ALA A 454 -6.75 -34.20 -4.52
C ALA A 454 -5.41 -34.27 -3.76
N VAL A 455 -4.88 -35.49 -3.57
CA VAL A 455 -3.59 -35.75 -2.91
C VAL A 455 -2.42 -35.35 -3.83
N GLY A 456 -1.48 -34.56 -3.31
CA GLY A 456 -0.26 -34.16 -4.01
C GLY A 456 0.97 -34.17 -3.10
N HIS A 457 2.16 -34.36 -3.68
CA HIS A 457 3.44 -34.27 -2.98
C HIS A 457 4.17 -32.97 -3.37
N GLN A 458 4.61 -32.19 -2.37
CA GLN A 458 5.37 -30.96 -2.59
C GLN A 458 6.79 -31.10 -2.02
N ARG A 459 7.79 -30.60 -2.75
CA ARG A 459 9.20 -30.59 -2.30
C ARG A 459 9.59 -29.16 -1.94
N VAL A 460 10.04 -28.96 -0.71
CA VAL A 460 10.68 -27.72 -0.28
C VAL A 460 12.17 -27.84 -0.59
N ARG A 461 12.75 -26.86 -1.29
CA ARG A 461 14.20 -26.72 -1.45
C ARG A 461 14.65 -25.54 -0.58
N PRO A 462 15.65 -25.70 0.31
CA PRO A 462 16.20 -24.57 1.03
C PRO A 462 16.87 -23.61 0.03
N ALA A 463 16.46 -22.34 0.05
CA ALA A 463 17.21 -21.28 -0.61
C ALA A 463 18.47 -21.01 0.24
N GLY A 464 19.64 -21.04 -0.40
CA GLY A 464 20.92 -21.04 0.30
C GLY A 464 21.14 -19.78 1.15
N LEU A 465 21.20 -19.95 2.47
CA LEU A 465 21.97 -19.08 3.34
C LEU A 465 23.45 -19.37 3.10
N VAL A 466 24.24 -18.31 2.86
CA VAL A 466 25.70 -18.41 2.70
C VAL A 466 26.27 -19.08 3.95
N GLN A 467 26.72 -20.33 3.81
CA GLN A 467 27.44 -21.03 4.86
C GLN A 467 28.73 -20.25 5.16
N ARG A 468 28.84 -19.73 6.39
CA ARG A 468 30.15 -19.33 6.92
C ARG A 468 31.01 -20.58 7.07
N PRO A 469 32.29 -20.57 6.66
CA PRO A 469 33.16 -21.72 6.89
C PRO A 469 33.40 -21.87 8.41
N PRO A 470 33.55 -23.09 8.94
CA PRO A 470 33.80 -23.32 10.36
C PRO A 470 35.12 -22.67 10.78
N ARG A 471 35.11 -21.96 11.91
CA ARG A 471 36.35 -21.48 12.55
C ARG A 471 37.06 -22.65 13.24
N GLY A 472 38.26 -22.95 12.75
CA GLY A 472 39.40 -23.34 13.58
C GLY A 472 39.63 -24.84 13.81
N GLY A 473 40.68 -25.37 13.19
CA GLY A 473 41.29 -26.65 13.52
C GLY A 473 42.61 -26.84 12.77
N GLN A 474 43.71 -26.49 13.43
CA GLN A 474 45.08 -26.58 12.94
C GLN A 474 45.49 -28.06 12.73
N ARG A 475 45.87 -28.47 11.51
CA ARG A 475 46.77 -29.61 11.23
C ARG A 475 47.55 -29.40 9.91
N ASP A 476 48.81 -29.80 9.96
CA ASP A 476 49.90 -29.69 8.97
C ASP A 476 49.68 -30.41 7.62
N PRO A 477 50.51 -30.11 6.58
CA PRO A 477 50.27 -30.51 5.19
C PRO A 477 50.81 -31.92 4.89
N GLY A 478 50.06 -32.69 4.10
CA GLY A 478 50.48 -34.00 3.63
C GLY A 478 49.45 -34.65 2.70
N ASP A 479 49.60 -34.34 1.42
CA ASP A 479 49.47 -35.20 0.22
C ASP A 479 48.36 -36.28 0.05
N VAL A 480 48.06 -36.49 -1.23
CA VAL A 480 47.41 -37.66 -1.89
C VAL A 480 45.87 -37.69 -2.06
N GLY A 481 45.44 -37.61 -3.34
CA GLY A 481 44.66 -38.72 -3.94
C GLY A 481 43.27 -38.43 -4.51
N LEU A 482 43.21 -38.15 -5.82
CA LEU A 482 42.02 -38.31 -6.67
C LEU A 482 41.53 -39.77 -6.70
N SER A 483 40.21 -39.99 -6.65
CA SER A 483 39.56 -41.16 -7.25
C SER A 483 38.05 -40.94 -7.43
N GLU A 484 37.63 -40.70 -8.67
CA GLU A 484 36.24 -40.86 -9.11
C GLU A 484 35.82 -42.34 -9.10
N ARG A 485 34.54 -42.63 -8.80
CA ARG A 485 33.88 -43.87 -9.22
C ARG A 485 32.46 -43.59 -9.75
N PRO A 486 32.08 -44.16 -10.91
CA PRO A 486 30.75 -44.00 -11.53
C PRO A 486 29.72 -45.04 -11.00
N PRO A 487 28.42 -44.93 -11.33
CA PRO A 487 27.34 -45.65 -10.66
C PRO A 487 27.15 -47.07 -11.24
N PRO A 488 26.59 -48.02 -10.48
CA PRO A 488 26.08 -49.25 -11.04
C PRO A 488 24.60 -49.08 -11.41
N GLY A 489 24.31 -49.31 -12.69
CA GLY A 489 22.96 -49.66 -13.12
C GLY A 489 22.71 -51.16 -12.96
N ARG A 490 21.47 -51.51 -12.64
CA ARG A 490 20.62 -52.42 -13.41
C ARG A 490 19.17 -52.18 -13.05
#